data_AF-A0A1B1I028-F1
#
_entry.id   AF-A0A1B1I028-F1
#
_cell.length_a   1.000
_cell.length_b   1.000
_cell.length_c   1.000
_cell.angle_alpha   90.00
_cell.angle_beta   90.00
_cell.angle_gamma   90.00
#
_symmetry.space_group_name_H-M   'P 1'
#
loop_
_entity.id
_entity.type
_entity.pdbx_description
1 polymer ?
#
loop_
_entity_poly.entity_id
_entity_poly.type
_entity_poly.pdbx_seq_one_letter_code
_entity_poly.pdbx_strand_id
1 'polypeptide(L)'
;MSKYFEALVLGGESIVIDDTLNNLEVCGEWPLSALVKARDSGGNVFYRLPGRQDKNWLFGIGLSEHAGQEFCPEFIRLYDGEIILEFYDPKSSIHDIKVARDDVVAKGKMYALSFGTRAPSPHGTGIEIYNSGGQVVFSSAQKHLNVLACDCVDPVTVSFGQAGVAFMLGKDISYDFWASDRLGEVGAKRTIYPQFTITGNNSVTVKKIIRTQVWAGDLEEIKRDLWSEHYYGAGFSYGWLIGEVI
;
A
#
# COMPACT_ATOMS: atom_id res chain seq x y z
N MET A 1 -5.41 -22.58 -2.65
CA MET A 1 -6.88 -22.41 -2.61
C MET A 1 -7.14 -20.94 -2.91
N SER A 2 -7.84 -20.63 -3.99
CA SER A 2 -8.14 -19.25 -4.40
C SER A 2 -9.11 -18.67 -3.38
N LYS A 3 -8.68 -17.69 -2.59
CA LYS A 3 -9.59 -16.92 -1.75
C LYS A 3 -10.37 -15.99 -2.68
N TYR A 4 -11.66 -16.24 -2.81
CA TYR A 4 -12.56 -15.34 -3.54
C TYR A 4 -12.92 -14.19 -2.62
N PHE A 5 -12.94 -12.98 -3.16
CA PHE A 5 -13.38 -11.79 -2.45
C PHE A 5 -14.56 -11.19 -3.20
N GLU A 6 -15.63 -10.88 -2.48
CA GLU A 6 -16.79 -10.18 -3.03
C GLU A 6 -16.97 -8.87 -2.27
N ALA A 7 -17.27 -7.81 -3.01
CA ALA A 7 -17.74 -6.55 -2.44
C ALA A 7 -19.27 -6.64 -2.36
N LEU A 8 -19.81 -6.81 -1.16
CA LEU A 8 -21.25 -6.76 -0.96
C LEU A 8 -21.68 -5.31 -0.75
N VAL A 9 -22.59 -4.82 -1.59
CA VAL A 9 -23.22 -3.50 -1.40
C VAL A 9 -24.40 -3.66 -0.43
N LEU A 10 -24.21 -3.27 0.82
CA LEU A 10 -25.23 -3.31 1.87
C LEU A 10 -25.49 -1.88 2.35
N GLY A 11 -26.73 -1.39 2.23
CA GLY A 11 -27.10 -0.08 2.77
C GLY A 11 -26.35 1.13 2.18
N GLY A 12 -25.64 0.96 1.05
CA GLY A 12 -24.78 1.99 0.45
C GLY A 12 -23.28 1.85 0.76
N GLU A 13 -22.90 0.86 1.56
CA GLU A 13 -21.52 0.51 1.88
C GLU A 13 -21.07 -0.72 1.07
N SER A 14 -19.81 -0.74 0.62
CA SER A 14 -19.21 -1.88 -0.06
C SER A 14 -18.20 -2.56 0.86
N ILE A 15 -18.54 -3.73 1.40
CA ILE A 15 -17.69 -4.46 2.35
C ILE A 15 -17.00 -5.62 1.64
N VAL A 16 -15.69 -5.79 1.88
CA VAL A 16 -14.93 -6.94 1.37
C VAL A 16 -15.09 -8.13 2.31
N ILE A 17 -15.60 -9.24 1.77
CA ILE A 17 -15.69 -10.53 2.46
C ILE A 17 -14.87 -11.60 1.74
N ASP A 18 -14.37 -12.59 2.48
CA ASP A 18 -13.74 -13.78 1.91
C ASP A 18 -14.73 -14.95 1.69
N ASP A 19 -14.24 -16.06 1.15
CA ASP A 19 -14.98 -17.29 0.87
C ASP A 19 -15.47 -18.03 2.14
N THR A 20 -14.98 -17.62 3.32
CA THR A 20 -15.44 -18.06 4.63
C THR A 20 -16.38 -17.07 5.31
N LEU A 21 -16.84 -16.05 4.56
CA LEU A 21 -17.73 -14.98 5.00
C LEU A 21 -17.10 -14.05 6.05
N ASN A 22 -15.78 -14.09 6.25
CA ASN A 22 -15.11 -13.15 7.13
C ASN A 22 -14.91 -11.83 6.40
N ASN A 23 -15.20 -10.71 7.07
CA ASN A 23 -14.96 -9.38 6.54
C ASN A 23 -13.51 -8.91 6.79
N LEU A 24 -13.07 -7.92 6.00
CA LEU A 24 -11.82 -7.21 6.23
C LEU A 24 -11.98 -6.24 7.42
N GLU A 25 -11.45 -6.64 8.58
CA GLU A 25 -11.55 -5.88 9.85
C GLU A 25 -10.31 -5.01 10.07
N VAL A 26 -10.47 -3.88 10.76
CA VAL A 26 -9.36 -3.10 11.30
C VAL A 26 -8.79 -3.83 12.51
N CYS A 27 -7.56 -4.31 12.38
CA CYS A 27 -6.86 -5.04 13.43
C CYS A 27 -5.77 -4.20 14.13
N GLY A 28 -5.49 -3.00 13.61
CA GLY A 28 -4.62 -2.04 14.26
C GLY A 28 -4.79 -0.62 13.75
N GLU A 29 -4.63 0.33 14.65
CA GLU A 29 -4.72 1.77 14.39
C GLU A 29 -3.61 2.45 15.21
N TRP A 30 -2.69 3.14 14.53
CA TRP A 30 -1.59 3.84 15.19
C TRP A 30 -1.45 5.25 14.63
N PRO A 31 -1.15 6.26 15.46
CA PRO A 31 -0.75 7.56 14.93
C PRO A 31 0.55 7.40 14.14
N LEU A 32 0.66 8.04 12.97
CA LEU A 32 1.91 7.98 12.18
C LEU A 32 3.09 8.54 12.97
N SER A 33 2.85 9.47 13.90
CA SER A 33 3.87 10.08 14.75
C SER A 33 4.55 9.09 15.70
N ALA A 34 4.00 7.89 15.89
CA ALA A 34 4.64 6.82 16.66
C ALA A 34 5.70 6.05 15.85
N LEU A 35 5.78 6.24 14.53
CA LEU A 35 6.78 5.59 13.70
C LEU A 35 8.18 6.17 13.97
N VAL A 36 9.18 5.29 14.05
CA VAL A 36 10.57 5.69 14.32
C VAL A 36 11.29 5.95 13.02
N LYS A 37 11.66 7.21 12.78
CA LYS A 37 12.45 7.60 11.62
C LYS A 37 13.84 6.97 11.65
N ALA A 38 14.28 6.46 10.50
CA ALA A 38 15.58 5.82 10.34
C ALA A 38 16.19 6.12 8.97
N ARG A 39 17.45 5.69 8.79
CA ARG A 39 18.16 5.72 7.52
C ARG A 39 18.85 4.40 7.24
N ASP A 40 18.92 4.02 5.96
CA ASP A 40 19.74 2.90 5.52
C ASP A 40 21.18 3.36 5.24
N SER A 41 22.05 2.42 4.88
CA SER A 41 23.44 2.69 4.51
C SER A 41 23.59 3.58 3.27
N GLY A 42 22.58 3.61 2.41
CA GLY A 42 22.49 4.51 1.25
C GLY A 42 21.98 5.91 1.58
N GLY A 43 21.66 6.18 2.85
CA GLY A 43 21.13 7.46 3.30
C GLY A 43 19.63 7.65 3.05
N ASN A 44 18.94 6.65 2.49
CA ASN A 44 17.51 6.70 2.26
C ASN A 44 16.75 6.75 3.58
N VAL A 45 15.68 7.53 3.61
CA VAL A 45 14.86 7.70 4.81
C VAL A 45 13.66 6.77 4.77
N PHE A 46 13.37 6.14 5.91
CA PHE A 46 12.16 5.34 6.12
C PHE A 46 11.68 5.46 7.57
N TYR A 47 10.45 5.03 7.82
CA TYR A 47 9.78 5.11 9.12
C TYR A 47 9.39 3.71 9.58
N ARG A 48 9.91 3.27 10.72
CA ARG A 48 9.64 1.92 11.27
C ARG A 48 8.41 1.91 12.15
N LEU A 49 7.53 0.94 11.95
CA LEU A 49 6.50 0.59 12.92
C LEU A 49 7.15 -0.14 14.11
N PRO A 50 6.95 0.35 15.35
CA PRO A 50 7.46 -0.36 16.52
C PRO A 50 6.87 -1.77 16.63
N GLY A 51 7.75 -2.75 16.85
CA GLY A 51 7.39 -4.14 17.08
C GLY A 51 7.22 -4.96 15.80
N ARG A 52 7.41 -6.27 15.96
CA ARG A 52 7.31 -7.25 14.88
C ARG A 52 5.84 -7.56 14.55
N GLN A 53 5.51 -7.62 13.26
CA GLN A 53 4.16 -7.95 12.80
C GLN A 53 4.17 -9.31 12.10
N ASP A 54 3.71 -10.37 12.77
CA ASP A 54 3.78 -11.73 12.21
C ASP A 54 2.63 -12.08 11.24
N LYS A 55 1.66 -11.17 11.08
CA LYS A 55 0.46 -11.41 10.27
C LYS A 55 0.54 -10.66 8.94
N ASN A 56 -0.06 -11.25 7.90
CA ASN A 56 -0.25 -10.61 6.60
C ASN A 56 -1.36 -9.56 6.70
N TRP A 57 -0.98 -8.33 7.00
CA TRP A 57 -1.88 -7.19 7.08
C TRP A 57 -1.76 -6.29 5.86
N LEU A 58 -2.90 -5.72 5.48
CA LEU A 58 -2.96 -4.62 4.52
C LEU A 58 -2.82 -3.31 5.29
N PHE A 59 -1.83 -2.49 4.93
CA PHE A 59 -1.55 -1.22 5.60
C PHE A 59 -1.99 -0.03 4.76
N GLY A 60 -2.68 0.92 5.39
CA GLY A 60 -3.16 2.14 4.76
C GLY A 60 -2.86 3.38 5.57
N ILE A 61 -2.88 4.53 4.91
CA ILE A 61 -2.68 5.86 5.50
C ILE A 61 -4.01 6.60 5.53
N GLY A 62 -4.40 7.08 6.71
CA GLY A 62 -5.55 7.98 6.87
C GLY A 62 -5.33 9.28 6.10
N LEU A 63 -6.40 9.87 5.55
CA LEU A 63 -6.32 10.95 4.56
C LEU A 63 -6.71 12.33 5.10
N SER A 64 -7.59 12.36 6.10
CA SER A 64 -8.29 13.59 6.54
C SER A 64 -7.36 14.69 7.06
N GLU A 65 -6.25 14.31 7.70
CA GLU A 65 -5.29 15.26 8.27
C GLU A 65 -4.27 15.81 7.25
N HIS A 66 -4.36 15.38 5.99
CA HIS A 66 -3.35 15.63 4.94
C HIS A 66 -3.84 16.55 3.82
N ALA A 67 -4.87 17.37 4.06
CA ALA A 67 -5.36 18.34 3.08
C ALA A 67 -4.23 19.19 2.46
N GLY A 68 -4.17 19.22 1.13
CA GLY A 68 -3.15 19.93 0.35
C GLY A 68 -1.82 19.21 0.22
N GLN A 69 -1.67 18.00 0.78
CA GLN A 69 -0.45 17.20 0.65
C GLN A 69 -0.55 16.22 -0.52
N GLU A 70 0.59 15.98 -1.15
CA GLU A 70 0.80 14.88 -2.09
C GLU A 70 1.85 13.92 -1.54
N PHE A 71 1.65 12.61 -1.67
CA PHE A 71 2.65 11.61 -1.27
C PHE A 71 2.51 10.30 -2.05
N CYS A 72 3.64 9.58 -2.15
CA CYS A 72 3.76 8.27 -2.78
C CYS A 72 4.30 7.30 -1.70
N PRO A 73 3.41 6.72 -0.88
CA PRO A 73 3.80 5.88 0.25
C PRO A 73 3.98 4.43 -0.21
N GLU A 74 4.92 3.72 0.39
CA GLU A 74 5.05 2.27 0.24
C GLU A 74 5.29 1.62 1.60
N PHE A 75 4.46 0.64 1.95
CA PHE A 75 4.69 -0.23 3.09
C PHE A 75 5.50 -1.44 2.65
N ILE A 76 6.63 -1.67 3.31
CA ILE A 76 7.53 -2.78 3.02
C ILE A 76 7.65 -3.64 4.27
N ARG A 77 7.49 -4.95 4.08
CA ARG A 77 7.79 -5.96 5.09
C ARG A 77 9.24 -6.41 4.94
N LEU A 78 10.04 -6.23 5.99
CA LEU A 78 11.40 -6.72 6.06
C LEU A 78 11.43 -8.21 6.44
N TYR A 79 12.55 -8.87 6.17
CA TYR A 79 12.74 -10.32 6.39
C TYR A 79 12.53 -10.76 7.85
N ASP A 80 12.79 -9.86 8.81
CA ASP A 80 12.61 -10.09 10.24
C ASP A 80 11.17 -9.86 10.74
N GLY A 81 10.27 -9.47 9.83
CA GLY A 81 8.86 -9.18 10.12
C GLY A 81 8.60 -7.74 10.56
N GLU A 82 9.60 -6.85 10.54
CA GLU A 82 9.38 -5.41 10.70
C GLU A 82 8.62 -4.83 9.51
N ILE A 83 7.80 -3.81 9.79
CA ILE A 83 7.10 -3.03 8.76
C ILE A 83 7.73 -1.64 8.72
N ILE A 84 8.15 -1.23 7.53
CA ILE A 84 8.62 0.12 7.27
C ILE A 84 7.70 0.83 6.29
N LEU A 85 7.59 2.14 6.46
CA LEU A 85 6.92 3.05 5.55
C LEU A 85 7.98 3.93 4.89
N GLU A 86 8.01 3.88 3.57
CA GLU A 86 8.86 4.73 2.74
C GLU A 86 7.98 5.74 1.98
N PHE A 87 8.53 6.93 1.76
CA PHE A 87 7.91 7.93 0.90
C PHE A 87 8.85 8.23 -0.25
N TYR A 88 8.33 8.14 -1.47
CA TYR A 88 9.08 8.54 -2.64
C TYR A 88 8.75 9.97 -3.04
N ASP A 89 9.74 10.72 -3.56
CA ASP A 89 9.54 12.09 -4.00
C ASP A 89 8.53 12.16 -5.16
N PRO A 90 7.32 12.72 -4.99
CA PRO A 90 6.28 12.76 -6.03
C PRO A 90 6.68 13.58 -7.26
N LYS A 91 7.75 14.37 -7.19
CA LYS A 91 8.22 15.22 -8.30
C LYS A 91 9.36 14.58 -9.07
N SER A 92 9.99 13.53 -8.53
CA SER A 92 11.08 12.86 -9.23
C SER A 92 10.56 11.85 -10.24
N SER A 93 10.96 12.03 -11.50
CA SER A 93 10.80 11.05 -12.58
C SER A 93 12.03 10.13 -12.74
N ILE A 94 13.14 10.46 -12.05
CA ILE A 94 14.45 9.81 -12.23
C ILE A 94 14.90 9.27 -10.86
N HIS A 95 15.13 7.96 -10.80
CA HIS A 95 15.45 7.19 -9.60
C HIS A 95 14.32 7.07 -8.54
N ASP A 96 14.40 5.98 -7.78
CA ASP A 96 13.57 5.69 -6.61
C ASP A 96 14.07 6.50 -5.39
N ILE A 97 14.00 7.84 -5.47
CA ILE A 97 14.46 8.73 -4.38
C ILE A 97 13.48 8.67 -3.21
N LYS A 98 13.95 8.10 -2.10
CA LYS A 98 13.22 8.04 -0.83
C LYS A 98 13.48 9.30 -0.02
N VAL A 99 12.41 10.00 0.36
CA VAL A 99 12.46 11.31 1.02
C VAL A 99 11.84 11.26 2.41
N ALA A 100 12.36 12.11 3.29
CA ALA A 100 11.71 12.36 4.58
C ALA A 100 10.38 13.10 4.35
N ARG A 101 9.31 12.62 4.98
CA ARG A 101 7.99 13.25 5.01
C ARG A 101 7.50 13.41 6.45
N ASP A 102 8.31 14.11 7.25
CA ASP A 102 7.96 14.41 8.64
C ASP A 102 6.68 15.26 8.72
N ASP A 103 6.35 16.03 7.68
CA ASP A 103 5.11 16.78 7.52
C ASP A 103 3.86 15.90 7.38
N VAL A 104 4.02 14.69 6.82
CA VAL A 104 2.98 13.67 6.74
C VAL A 104 3.00 12.87 8.05
N VAL A 105 4.15 12.33 8.44
CA VAL A 105 4.27 11.43 9.59
C VAL A 105 3.89 12.11 10.93
N ALA A 106 4.07 13.42 11.06
CA ALA A 106 3.63 14.15 12.26
C ALA A 106 2.10 14.23 12.43
N LYS A 107 1.33 13.81 11.42
CA LYS A 107 -0.14 13.90 11.37
C LYS A 107 -0.75 12.57 10.94
N GLY A 108 -2.05 12.42 11.16
CA GLY A 108 -2.80 11.28 10.63
C GLY A 108 -2.48 9.95 11.31
N LYS A 109 -3.00 8.90 10.68
CA LYS A 109 -3.02 7.55 11.23
C LYS A 109 -2.61 6.52 10.19
N MET A 110 -2.04 5.43 10.67
CA MET A 110 -1.87 4.19 9.93
C MET A 110 -2.92 3.19 10.40
N TYR A 111 -3.55 2.52 9.44
CA TYR A 111 -4.49 1.43 9.67
C TYR A 111 -3.88 0.12 9.19
N ALA A 112 -4.05 -0.95 9.97
CA ALA A 112 -3.78 -2.32 9.55
C ALA A 112 -5.09 -3.10 9.49
N LEU A 113 -5.28 -3.82 8.39
CA LEU A 113 -6.48 -4.60 8.14
C LEU A 113 -6.15 -6.06 7.86
N SER A 114 -7.03 -6.94 8.31
CA SER A 114 -6.97 -8.38 8.04
C SER A 114 -8.34 -9.01 8.09
N PHE A 115 -8.53 -10.10 7.36
CA PHE A 115 -9.73 -10.91 7.52
C PHE A 115 -9.85 -11.41 8.96
N GLY A 116 -11.05 -11.26 9.54
CA GLY A 116 -11.33 -11.67 10.90
C GLY A 116 -10.99 -13.15 11.13
N THR A 117 -10.17 -13.44 12.14
CA THR A 117 -9.82 -14.83 12.54
C THR A 117 -10.37 -15.19 13.91
N ARG A 118 -11.37 -14.45 14.38
CA ARG A 118 -11.89 -14.51 15.76
C ARG A 118 -13.28 -15.12 15.79
N ALA A 119 -13.73 -15.48 16.99
CA ALA A 119 -15.11 -15.94 17.18
C ALA A 119 -16.10 -14.83 16.76
N PRO A 120 -17.22 -15.19 16.10
CA PRO A 120 -18.27 -14.24 15.73
C PRO A 120 -18.76 -13.44 16.94
N SER A 121 -19.12 -12.19 16.70
CA SER A 121 -19.71 -11.31 17.73
C SER A 121 -21.17 -11.71 18.01
N PRO A 122 -21.74 -11.32 19.17
CA PRO A 122 -23.16 -11.51 19.42
C PRO A 122 -24.04 -10.83 18.37
N HIS A 123 -25.25 -11.34 18.16
CA HIS A 123 -26.21 -10.74 17.24
C HIS A 123 -26.51 -9.28 17.60
N GLY A 124 -26.64 -8.42 16.58
CA GLY A 124 -26.99 -7.00 16.70
C GLY A 124 -25.81 -6.09 17.06
N THR A 125 -24.57 -6.56 16.93
CA THR A 125 -23.38 -5.80 17.37
C THR A 125 -22.57 -5.14 16.25
N GLY A 126 -22.96 -5.31 14.97
CA GLY A 126 -22.29 -4.69 13.83
C GLY A 126 -22.70 -5.32 12.50
N ILE A 127 -21.72 -5.63 11.63
CA ILE A 127 -21.98 -6.30 10.36
C ILE A 127 -22.53 -7.69 10.61
N GLU A 128 -23.57 -8.06 9.89
CA GLU A 128 -24.13 -9.41 9.92
C GLU A 128 -24.41 -9.92 8.53
N ILE A 129 -24.01 -11.18 8.29
CA ILE A 129 -24.30 -11.88 7.04
C ILE A 129 -25.35 -12.94 7.36
N TYR A 130 -26.41 -12.94 6.57
CA TYR A 130 -27.55 -13.83 6.71
C TYR A 130 -27.54 -14.88 5.60
N ASN A 131 -27.86 -16.13 5.93
CA ASN A 131 -28.15 -17.13 4.91
C ASN A 131 -29.55 -16.94 4.31
N SER A 132 -29.88 -17.76 3.31
CA SER A 132 -31.21 -17.74 2.65
C SER A 132 -32.38 -18.07 3.59
N GLY A 133 -32.13 -18.66 4.75
CA GLY A 133 -33.12 -18.92 5.79
C GLY A 133 -33.27 -17.78 6.80
N GLY A 134 -32.57 -16.66 6.63
CA GLY A 134 -32.60 -15.52 7.55
C GLY A 134 -31.82 -15.75 8.85
N GLN A 135 -30.94 -16.75 8.90
CA GLN A 135 -30.08 -16.99 10.06
C GLN A 135 -28.75 -16.26 9.88
N VAL A 136 -28.26 -15.65 10.97
CA VAL A 136 -26.93 -15.03 11.00
C VAL A 136 -25.86 -16.13 10.90
N VAL A 137 -25.05 -16.07 9.84
CA VAL A 137 -23.91 -16.98 9.61
C VAL A 137 -22.56 -16.36 9.95
N PHE A 138 -22.50 -15.02 10.01
CA PHE A 138 -21.34 -14.27 10.48
C PHE A 138 -21.81 -12.97 11.13
N SER A 139 -21.11 -12.54 12.19
CA SER A 139 -21.35 -11.26 12.85
C SER A 139 -20.03 -10.67 13.36
N SER A 140 -19.85 -9.37 13.15
CA SER A 140 -18.66 -8.63 13.60
C SER A 140 -19.00 -7.25 14.16
N ALA A 141 -18.60 -7.01 15.41
CA ALA A 141 -18.64 -5.70 16.05
C ALA A 141 -17.38 -4.85 15.83
N GLN A 142 -16.47 -5.27 14.94
CA GLN A 142 -15.23 -4.53 14.69
C GLN A 142 -15.44 -3.40 13.69
N LYS A 143 -14.58 -2.40 13.82
CA LYS A 143 -14.38 -1.44 12.75
C LYS A 143 -13.97 -2.18 11.47
N HIS A 144 -14.52 -1.76 10.35
CA HIS A 144 -14.27 -2.39 9.06
C HIS A 144 -14.05 -1.33 7.98
N LEU A 145 -13.71 -1.80 6.79
CA LEU A 145 -13.51 -0.94 5.64
C LEU A 145 -14.74 -0.94 4.74
N ASN A 146 -15.33 0.24 4.57
CA ASN A 146 -16.21 0.53 3.44
C ASN A 146 -15.35 0.94 2.24
N VAL A 147 -15.37 0.15 1.18
CA VAL A 147 -14.61 0.43 -0.04
C VAL A 147 -15.34 1.48 -0.87
N LEU A 148 -14.67 2.60 -1.11
CA LEU A 148 -15.20 3.68 -1.94
C LEU A 148 -14.81 3.51 -3.40
N ALA A 149 -13.56 3.13 -3.63
CA ALA A 149 -13.04 2.84 -4.97
C ALA A 149 -11.76 1.99 -4.88
N CYS A 150 -11.55 1.12 -5.85
CA CYS A 150 -10.26 0.48 -6.11
C CYS A 150 -10.11 0.31 -7.61
N ASP A 151 -8.91 0.52 -8.13
CA ASP A 151 -8.65 0.40 -9.56
C ASP A 151 -7.16 0.21 -9.84
N CYS A 152 -6.85 -0.06 -11.10
CA CYS A 152 -5.53 0.03 -11.71
C CYS A 152 -5.46 1.10 -12.82
N VAL A 153 -6.53 1.89 -13.00
CA VAL A 153 -6.66 2.98 -13.98
C VAL A 153 -6.65 4.35 -13.29
N ASP A 154 -5.99 5.32 -13.92
CA ASP A 154 -5.73 6.66 -13.37
C ASP A 154 -5.70 7.72 -14.49
N PRO A 155 -5.94 9.02 -14.19
CA PRO A 155 -6.23 9.56 -12.85
C PRO A 155 -7.69 9.40 -12.45
N VAL A 156 -7.94 9.28 -11.14
CA VAL A 156 -9.29 9.28 -10.56
C VAL A 156 -9.33 10.18 -9.33
N THR A 157 -10.49 10.76 -9.05
CA THR A 157 -10.74 11.50 -7.81
C THR A 157 -11.86 10.82 -7.04
N VAL A 158 -11.58 10.50 -5.77
CA VAL A 158 -12.51 9.81 -4.87
C VAL A 158 -12.78 10.71 -3.68
N SER A 159 -14.05 11.00 -3.41
CA SER A 159 -14.46 11.71 -2.20
C SER A 159 -14.53 10.74 -1.03
N PHE A 160 -14.18 11.21 0.17
CA PHE A 160 -14.19 10.44 1.40
C PHE A 160 -14.69 11.30 2.57
N GLY A 161 -15.04 10.67 3.68
CA GLY A 161 -15.55 11.25 4.91
C GLY A 161 -14.44 11.65 5.87
N GLN A 162 -14.69 11.56 7.18
CA GLN A 162 -13.68 11.93 8.19
C GLN A 162 -12.66 10.82 8.46
N ALA A 163 -12.96 9.58 8.07
CA ALA A 163 -12.11 8.41 8.30
C ALA A 163 -11.62 7.78 6.98
N GLY A 164 -11.38 8.61 5.96
CA GLY A 164 -10.85 8.16 4.67
C GLY A 164 -9.44 7.59 4.81
N VAL A 165 -9.17 6.50 4.10
CA VAL A 165 -7.89 5.78 4.11
C VAL A 165 -7.49 5.38 2.69
N ALA A 166 -6.20 5.51 2.36
CA ALA A 166 -5.63 5.04 1.11
C ALA A 166 -4.68 3.86 1.32
N PHE A 167 -4.78 2.90 0.41
CA PHE A 167 -3.95 1.71 0.35
C PHE A 167 -3.25 1.64 -1.01
N MET A 168 -1.95 1.37 -0.97
CA MET A 168 -1.23 0.89 -2.14
C MET A 168 -1.34 -0.64 -2.18
N LEU A 169 -1.99 -1.19 -3.20
CA LEU A 169 -2.16 -2.64 -3.35
C LEU A 169 -0.96 -3.28 -4.07
N GLY A 170 -0.31 -2.54 -4.97
CA GLY A 170 0.91 -3.00 -5.63
C GLY A 170 1.50 -1.97 -6.59
N LYS A 171 2.55 -2.38 -7.28
CA LYS A 171 3.31 -1.56 -8.24
C LYS A 171 3.70 -2.39 -9.44
N ASP A 172 3.77 -1.76 -10.60
CA ASP A 172 4.41 -2.39 -11.75
C ASP A 172 5.91 -2.15 -11.68
N ILE A 173 6.67 -3.18 -12.05
CA ILE A 173 8.12 -3.11 -12.17
C ILE A 173 8.52 -3.81 -13.47
N SER A 174 9.44 -3.19 -14.21
CA SER A 174 10.10 -3.81 -15.36
C SER A 174 11.57 -3.43 -15.35
N TYR A 175 12.46 -4.38 -15.56
CA TYR A 175 13.90 -4.14 -15.55
C TYR A 175 14.60 -4.96 -16.64
N ASP A 176 15.65 -4.37 -17.17
CA ASP A 176 16.56 -4.96 -18.13
C ASP A 176 17.93 -4.32 -17.92
N PHE A 177 18.81 -4.98 -17.18
CA PHE A 177 20.15 -4.49 -16.89
C PHE A 177 21.15 -5.62 -16.69
N TRP A 178 22.40 -5.32 -17.00
CA TRP A 178 23.56 -6.13 -16.66
C TRP A 178 24.19 -5.60 -15.39
N ALA A 179 24.60 -6.49 -14.48
CA ALA A 179 25.35 -6.13 -13.29
C ALA A 179 26.65 -6.94 -13.22
N SER A 180 27.73 -6.28 -12.81
CA SER A 180 29.02 -6.87 -12.49
C SER A 180 29.52 -6.24 -11.21
N ASP A 181 29.95 -7.06 -10.25
CA ASP A 181 30.56 -6.59 -8.99
C ASP A 181 31.81 -5.73 -9.21
N ARG A 182 32.43 -5.81 -10.40
CA ARG A 182 33.65 -5.08 -10.75
C ARG A 182 33.40 -3.83 -11.58
N LEU A 183 32.45 -3.91 -12.51
CA LEU A 183 32.23 -2.86 -13.52
C LEU A 183 30.95 -2.04 -13.27
N GLY A 184 30.15 -2.43 -12.27
CA GLY A 184 28.89 -1.77 -11.93
C GLY A 184 27.72 -2.29 -12.74
N GLU A 185 26.75 -1.44 -13.01
CA GLU A 185 25.48 -1.80 -13.66
C GLU A 185 25.30 -1.02 -14.98
N VAL A 186 24.72 -1.65 -16.00
CA VAL A 186 24.36 -1.00 -17.26
C VAL A 186 22.99 -1.47 -17.71
N GLY A 187 22.05 -0.53 -17.89
CA GLY A 187 20.67 -0.81 -18.30
C GLY A 187 19.67 0.06 -17.57
N ALA A 188 18.44 -0.43 -17.39
CA ALA A 188 17.38 0.34 -16.76
C ALA A 188 16.40 -0.50 -15.94
N LYS A 189 15.83 0.15 -14.93
CA LYS A 189 14.68 -0.31 -14.15
C LYS A 189 13.61 0.77 -14.20
N ARG A 190 12.37 0.37 -14.43
CA ARG A 190 11.19 1.22 -14.42
C ARG A 190 10.21 0.70 -13.37
N THR A 191 9.67 1.61 -12.58
CA THR A 191 8.67 1.30 -11.55
C THR A 191 7.49 2.26 -11.66
N ILE A 192 6.27 1.76 -11.48
CA ILE A 192 5.03 2.56 -11.54
C ILE A 192 4.30 2.45 -10.20
N TYR A 193 4.07 3.59 -9.56
CA TYR A 193 3.47 3.70 -8.23
C TYR A 193 2.20 4.54 -8.24
N PRO A 194 1.24 4.30 -7.33
CA PRO A 194 0.16 5.24 -7.08
C PRO A 194 0.69 6.43 -6.27
N GLN A 195 0.39 7.64 -6.73
CA GLN A 195 0.56 8.87 -5.97
C GLN A 195 -0.81 9.36 -5.51
N PHE A 196 -0.91 9.69 -4.22
CA PHE A 196 -2.11 10.27 -3.62
C PHE A 196 -1.94 11.78 -3.47
N THR A 197 -2.94 12.54 -3.90
CA THR A 197 -3.00 14.01 -3.72
C THR A 197 -4.30 14.35 -3.01
N ILE A 198 -4.22 14.82 -1.77
CA ILE A 198 -5.38 15.07 -0.94
C ILE A 198 -5.80 16.53 -1.14
N THR A 199 -7.03 16.74 -1.59
CA THR A 199 -7.60 18.08 -1.78
C THR A 199 -8.26 18.57 -0.49
N GLY A 200 -8.48 19.87 -0.37
CA GLY A 200 -9.11 20.48 0.81
C GLY A 200 -10.57 20.09 1.06
N ASN A 201 -11.22 19.36 0.15
CA ASN A 201 -12.64 19.01 0.23
C ASN A 201 -12.87 17.53 0.55
N ASN A 202 -12.00 16.92 1.38
CA ASN A 202 -11.99 15.48 1.66
C ASN A 202 -12.10 14.63 0.40
N SER A 203 -11.25 14.91 -0.57
CA SER A 203 -11.11 14.04 -1.74
C SER A 203 -9.65 13.77 -2.01
N VAL A 204 -9.39 12.59 -2.56
CA VAL A 204 -8.05 12.15 -2.95
C VAL A 204 -8.06 11.94 -4.45
N THR A 205 -7.08 12.53 -5.12
CA THR A 205 -6.77 12.23 -6.51
C THR A 205 -5.64 11.23 -6.54
N VAL A 206 -5.87 10.10 -7.20
CA VAL A 206 -4.86 9.07 -7.45
C VAL A 206 -4.33 9.24 -8.87
N LYS A 207 -3.00 9.20 -9.03
CA LYS A 207 -2.34 9.21 -10.34
C LYS A 207 -1.16 8.25 -10.37
N LYS A 208 -0.82 7.77 -11.57
CA LYS A 208 0.41 7.02 -11.80
C LYS A 208 1.60 7.96 -11.77
N ILE A 209 2.63 7.56 -11.02
CA ILE A 209 3.97 8.10 -11.19
C ILE A 209 4.88 7.01 -11.76
N ILE A 210 5.60 7.35 -12.82
CA ILE A 210 6.59 6.48 -13.44
C ILE A 210 7.97 6.96 -12.99
N ARG A 211 8.76 6.05 -12.44
CA ARG A 211 10.15 6.28 -12.11
C ARG A 211 11.02 5.42 -12.99
N THR A 212 12.10 6.00 -13.49
CA THR A 212 13.10 5.26 -14.25
C THR A 212 14.47 5.47 -13.62
N GLN A 213 15.12 4.36 -13.28
CA GLN A 213 16.51 4.31 -12.90
C GLN A 213 17.29 3.80 -14.10
N VAL A 214 18.29 4.57 -14.52
CA VAL A 214 19.17 4.22 -15.63
C VAL A 214 20.58 4.14 -15.09
N TRP A 215 21.27 3.06 -15.43
CA TRP A 215 22.69 2.90 -15.18
C TRP A 215 23.42 2.93 -16.52
N ALA A 216 24.39 3.84 -16.63
CA ALA A 216 25.14 4.07 -17.85
C ALA A 216 26.57 3.53 -17.69
N GLY A 217 27.06 2.87 -18.73
CA GLY A 217 28.41 2.31 -18.81
C GLY A 217 28.64 1.65 -20.16
N ASP A 218 29.81 1.04 -20.34
CA ASP A 218 30.10 0.27 -21.54
C ASP A 218 29.42 -1.11 -21.44
N LEU A 219 28.32 -1.27 -22.17
CA LEU A 219 27.56 -2.52 -22.20
C LEU A 219 28.36 -3.68 -22.80
N GLU A 220 29.29 -3.41 -23.70
CA GLU A 220 30.10 -4.47 -24.30
C GLU A 220 31.25 -4.87 -23.36
N GLU A 221 31.77 -3.92 -22.58
CA GLU A 221 32.71 -4.22 -21.49
C GLU A 221 32.04 -5.08 -20.41
N ILE A 222 30.85 -4.70 -19.93
CA ILE A 222 30.17 -5.45 -18.88
C ILE A 222 29.78 -6.86 -19.34
N LYS A 223 29.30 -7.03 -20.57
CA LYS A 223 28.94 -8.36 -21.13
C LYS A 223 30.14 -9.29 -21.32
N ARG A 224 31.35 -8.73 -21.49
CA ARG A 224 32.59 -9.52 -21.60
C ARG A 224 33.12 -9.95 -20.24
N ASP A 225 32.64 -9.34 -19.16
CA ASP A 225 33.03 -9.73 -17.82
C ASP A 225 32.42 -11.09 -17.46
N LEU A 226 33.27 -12.00 -17.00
CA LEU A 226 32.87 -13.38 -16.67
C LEU A 226 31.97 -13.47 -15.44
N TRP A 227 31.95 -12.41 -14.61
CA TRP A 227 31.10 -12.28 -13.43
C TRP A 227 29.90 -11.35 -13.67
N SER A 228 29.59 -11.07 -14.94
CA SER A 228 28.38 -10.33 -15.26
C SER A 228 27.15 -11.23 -15.26
N GLU A 229 26.06 -10.69 -14.73
CA GLU A 229 24.74 -11.32 -14.76
C GLU A 229 23.75 -10.39 -15.47
N HIS A 230 22.84 -11.00 -16.25
CA HIS A 230 21.76 -10.28 -16.92
C HIS A 230 20.45 -10.45 -16.13
N TYR A 231 19.91 -9.33 -15.68
CA TYR A 231 18.63 -9.26 -15.00
C TYR A 231 17.58 -8.70 -15.95
N TYR A 232 16.64 -9.56 -16.33
CA TYR A 232 15.48 -9.18 -17.13
C TYR A 232 14.20 -9.70 -16.48
N GLY A 233 13.18 -8.86 -16.40
CA GLY A 233 11.88 -9.28 -15.87
C GLY A 233 10.87 -8.15 -15.80
N ALA A 234 9.61 -8.55 -15.65
CA ALA A 234 8.52 -7.64 -15.38
C ALA A 234 7.50 -8.29 -14.42
N GLY A 235 6.94 -7.47 -13.54
CA GLY A 235 5.84 -7.81 -12.65
C GLY A 235 4.77 -6.72 -12.72
N PHE A 236 3.52 -7.11 -12.94
CA PHE A 236 2.40 -6.18 -13.09
C PHE A 236 1.39 -6.42 -11.98
N SER A 237 1.41 -5.56 -10.96
CA SER A 237 0.50 -5.62 -9.81
C SER A 237 0.02 -4.24 -9.37
N TYR A 238 0.21 -3.22 -10.21
CA TYR A 238 -0.25 -1.87 -9.93
C TYR A 238 -1.72 -1.84 -9.52
N GLY A 239 -1.99 -1.23 -8.38
CA GLY A 239 -3.35 -1.02 -7.90
C GLY A 239 -3.37 -0.22 -6.61
N TRP A 240 -4.52 0.37 -6.35
CA TRP A 240 -4.77 1.17 -5.15
C TRP A 240 -6.21 0.93 -4.66
N LEU A 241 -6.46 1.25 -3.40
CA LEU A 241 -7.80 1.22 -2.82
C LEU A 241 -7.99 2.44 -1.93
N ILE A 242 -9.12 3.11 -2.10
CA ILE A 242 -9.62 4.16 -1.21
C ILE A 242 -10.86 3.63 -0.50
N GLY A 243 -10.90 3.81 0.81
CA GLY A 243 -12.06 3.43 1.61
C GLY A 243 -12.24 4.34 2.81
N GLU A 244 -13.24 4.01 3.61
CA GLU A 244 -13.55 4.63 4.89
C GLU A 244 -13.59 3.59 6.00
N VAL A 245 -12.99 3.92 7.13
CA VAL A 245 -13.10 3.09 8.34
C VAL A 245 -14.40 3.46 9.07
N ILE A 246 -15.26 2.45 9.24
CA ILE A 246 -16.56 2.55 9.94
C ILE A 246 -16.51 1.72 11.21
#